data_AF-A0A7H9DP23-F1
#
_entry.id   AF-A0A7H9DP23-F1
#
_cell.length_a   1.000
_cell.length_b   1.000
_cell.length_c   1.000
_cell.angle_alpha   90.00
_cell.angle_beta   90.00
_cell.angle_gamma   90.00
#
_symmetry.space_group_name_H-M   'P 1'
#
loop_
_entity.id
_entity.type
_entity.pdbx_description
1 polymer ?
#
loop_
_entity_poly.entity_id
_entity_poly.type
_entity_poly.pdbx_seq_one_letter_code
_entity_poly.pdbx_strand_id
1 'polypeptide(L)'
;MLTKEFAQKSGLSEKQVRKIVQHLEERGYHLNKTEYRGREATDFKEEDIELFQEIAERVGQTNSYELAFEELEKEKDFLQVIVKDKPEQLPADQQISKLFNELHSEINQMREERQMLGQMVSQVHQQQEELKALHNKLEAQIQSNSSSLDALTEAQKHQTEQLGHTQKHIESQIQEQKALAHTIERNEKKGFLQRLFGG
;
A
#
# COMPACT_ATOMS: atom_id res chain seq x y z
N MET A 1 9.67 31.42 -1.12
CA MET A 1 10.86 30.67 -0.61
C MET A 1 11.93 30.61 -1.70
N LEU A 2 13.22 30.55 -1.33
CA LEU A 2 14.34 30.59 -2.29
C LEU A 2 14.72 29.20 -2.81
N THR A 3 15.41 29.13 -3.96
CA THR A 3 15.80 27.87 -4.64
C THR A 3 16.40 26.81 -3.73
N LYS A 4 17.28 27.21 -2.80
CA LYS A 4 17.94 26.26 -1.88
C LYS A 4 16.96 25.61 -0.91
N GLU A 5 16.08 26.43 -0.33
CA GLU A 5 15.06 25.96 0.60
C GLU A 5 14.01 25.10 -0.12
N PHE A 6 13.62 25.53 -1.33
CA PHE A 6 12.70 24.79 -2.18
C PHE A 6 13.25 23.43 -2.60
N ALA A 7 14.52 23.36 -3.02
CA ALA A 7 15.22 22.12 -3.35
C ALA A 7 15.22 21.15 -2.15
N GLN A 8 15.49 21.65 -0.95
CA GLN A 8 15.48 20.83 0.26
C GLN A 8 14.08 20.29 0.59
N LYS A 9 13.02 21.12 0.50
CA LYS A 9 11.65 20.68 0.78
C LYS A 9 11.09 19.73 -0.28
N SER A 10 11.44 19.94 -1.55
CA SER A 10 10.97 19.11 -2.67
C SER A 10 11.75 17.80 -2.82
N GLY A 11 12.88 17.63 -2.14
CA GLY A 11 13.76 16.47 -2.34
C GLY A 11 14.51 16.48 -3.67
N LEU A 12 14.52 17.61 -4.38
CA LEU A 12 15.21 17.79 -5.66
C LEU A 12 16.57 18.45 -5.47
N SER A 13 17.50 18.21 -6.39
CA SER A 13 18.73 18.99 -6.42
C SER A 13 18.47 20.42 -6.91
N GLU A 14 19.23 21.40 -6.41
CA GLU A 14 19.14 22.79 -6.93
C GLU A 14 19.33 22.86 -8.45
N LYS A 15 20.11 21.94 -9.03
CA LYS A 15 20.31 21.83 -10.47
C LYS A 15 19.04 21.39 -11.20
N GLN A 16 18.32 20.40 -10.67
CA GLN A 16 17.03 19.98 -11.22
C GLN A 16 16.03 21.14 -11.14
N VAL A 17 15.93 21.81 -9.99
CA VAL A 17 15.03 22.96 -9.81
C VAL A 17 15.34 24.05 -10.85
N ARG A 18 16.61 24.44 -11.03
CA ARG A 18 16.98 25.46 -12.03
C ARG A 18 16.66 25.04 -13.46
N LYS A 19 16.86 23.77 -13.82
CA LYS A 19 16.50 23.26 -15.15
C LYS A 19 15.00 23.27 -15.39
N ILE A 20 14.22 22.87 -14.38
CA ILE A 20 12.75 22.90 -14.46
C ILE A 20 12.26 24.34 -14.64
N VAL A 21 12.77 25.28 -13.85
CA VAL A 21 12.49 26.72 -14.00
C VAL A 21 12.79 27.20 -15.41
N GLN A 22 13.96 26.86 -15.95
CA GLN A 22 14.36 27.25 -17.30
C GLN A 22 13.36 26.73 -18.34
N HIS A 23 13.01 25.44 -18.30
CA HIS A 23 12.07 24.86 -19.25
C HIS A 23 10.66 25.43 -19.12
N LEU A 24 10.21 25.75 -17.91
CA LEU A 24 8.96 26.46 -17.66
C LEU A 24 8.99 27.84 -18.35
N GLU A 25 10.03 28.64 -18.11
CA GLU A 25 10.16 29.99 -18.68
C GLU A 25 10.27 29.98 -20.21
N GLU A 26 11.06 29.06 -20.79
CA GLU A 26 11.20 28.88 -22.24
C GLU A 26 9.87 28.55 -22.93
N ARG A 27 8.97 27.87 -22.21
CA ARG A 27 7.63 27.51 -22.68
C ARG A 27 6.56 28.58 -22.36
N GLY A 28 6.97 29.69 -21.74
CA GLY A 28 6.11 30.82 -21.41
C GLY A 28 5.41 30.72 -20.06
N TYR A 29 5.83 29.80 -19.19
CA TYR A 29 5.39 29.69 -17.81
C TYR A 29 6.23 30.62 -16.93
N HIS A 30 5.66 31.77 -16.57
CA HIS A 30 6.27 32.74 -15.67
C HIS A 30 6.08 32.37 -14.20
N LEU A 31 7.19 32.10 -13.51
CA LEU A 31 7.21 31.96 -12.06
C LEU A 31 7.36 33.34 -11.41
N ASN A 32 6.72 33.54 -10.26
CA ASN A 32 6.83 34.77 -9.49
C ASN A 32 8.29 35.08 -9.15
N LYS A 33 8.63 36.37 -9.18
CA LYS A 33 9.98 36.86 -8.89
C LYS A 33 9.97 37.67 -7.61
N THR A 34 11.06 37.57 -6.86
CA THR A 34 11.35 38.36 -5.66
C THR A 34 12.78 38.87 -5.74
N GLU A 35 13.07 39.98 -5.06
CA GLU A 35 14.42 40.49 -4.97
C GLU A 35 15.16 39.83 -3.80
N TYR A 36 16.30 39.20 -4.09
CA TYR A 36 17.17 38.64 -3.08
C TYR A 36 18.61 39.12 -3.27
N ARG A 37 19.11 39.89 -2.30
CA ARG A 37 20.47 40.47 -2.32
C ARG A 37 20.77 41.27 -3.59
N GLY A 38 19.81 42.06 -4.09
CA GLY A 38 19.98 42.89 -5.28
C GLY A 38 19.97 42.10 -6.61
N ARG A 39 19.46 40.86 -6.59
CA ARG A 39 19.25 40.04 -7.79
C ARG A 39 17.84 39.50 -7.80
N GLU A 40 17.26 39.39 -8.99
CA GLU A 40 16.00 38.70 -9.19
C GLU A 40 16.17 37.20 -8.88
N ALA A 41 15.28 36.67 -8.05
CA ALA A 41 15.20 35.27 -7.69
C ALA A 41 13.77 34.80 -7.89
N THR A 42 13.58 33.52 -8.23
CA THR A 42 12.24 32.93 -8.24
C THR A 42 11.73 32.81 -6.82
N ASP A 43 10.52 33.33 -6.58
CA ASP A 43 9.81 33.17 -5.32
C ASP A 43 8.91 31.94 -5.39
N PHE A 44 9.46 30.81 -4.98
CA PHE A 44 8.71 29.56 -4.96
C PHE A 44 7.72 29.57 -3.79
N LYS A 45 6.63 28.84 -3.93
CA LYS A 45 5.66 28.56 -2.88
C LYS A 45 5.62 27.06 -2.60
N GLU A 46 4.98 26.67 -1.50
CA GLU A 46 4.80 25.25 -1.18
C GLU A 46 3.94 24.52 -2.22
N GLU A 47 2.97 25.22 -2.81
CA GLU A 47 2.13 24.71 -3.92
C GLU A 47 2.96 24.35 -5.17
N ASP A 48 4.15 24.94 -5.36
CA ASP A 48 5.01 24.62 -6.50
C ASP A 48 5.77 23.29 -6.31
N ILE A 49 5.83 22.73 -5.10
CA ILE A 49 6.64 21.54 -4.80
C ILE A 49 6.14 20.32 -5.59
N GLU A 50 4.83 20.09 -5.60
CA GLU A 50 4.22 18.95 -6.28
C GLU A 50 4.48 18.99 -7.80
N LEU A 51 4.27 20.16 -8.41
CA LEU A 51 4.57 20.40 -9.83
C LEU A 51 6.03 20.03 -10.17
N PHE A 52 6.98 20.49 -9.35
CA PHE A 52 8.39 20.23 -9.59
C PHE A 52 8.77 18.76 -9.38
N GLN A 53 8.16 18.08 -8.39
CA GLN A 53 8.37 16.65 -8.15
C GLN A 53 7.86 15.81 -9.31
N GLU A 54 6.65 16.10 -9.81
CA GLU A 54 6.08 15.37 -10.94
C GLU A 54 6.88 15.59 -12.23
N ILE A 55 7.31 16.83 -12.50
CA ILE A 55 8.22 17.09 -13.63
C ILE A 55 9.50 16.27 -13.47
N ALA A 56 10.09 16.24 -12.27
CA ALA A 56 11.32 15.48 -12.03
C ALA A 56 11.12 13.96 -12.19
N GLU A 57 9.99 13.42 -11.75
CA GLU A 57 9.62 12.02 -11.96
C GLU A 57 9.48 11.71 -13.45
N ARG A 58 8.76 12.54 -14.20
CA ARG A 58 8.58 12.35 -15.64
C ARG A 58 9.89 12.47 -16.41
N VAL A 59 10.77 13.37 -16.00
CA VAL A 59 12.15 13.47 -16.52
C VAL A 59 12.92 12.19 -16.24
N GLY A 60 12.74 11.58 -15.07
CA GLY A 60 13.33 10.29 -14.73
C GLY A 60 12.84 9.15 -15.61
N GLN A 61 11.56 9.13 -15.97
CA GLN A 61 10.95 8.12 -16.83
C GLN A 61 11.38 8.27 -18.30
N THR A 62 11.33 9.49 -18.83
CA THR A 62 11.62 9.80 -20.24
C THR A 62 13.11 10.00 -20.53
N ASN A 63 13.93 10.19 -19.49
CA ASN A 63 15.33 10.61 -19.56
C ASN A 63 15.56 11.94 -20.32
N SER A 64 14.52 12.76 -20.52
CA SER A 64 14.60 14.01 -21.28
C SER A 64 13.62 15.04 -20.73
N TYR A 65 14.11 16.25 -20.46
CA TYR A 65 13.23 17.36 -20.10
C TYR A 65 12.27 17.70 -21.23
N GLU A 66 12.75 17.74 -22.47
CA GLU A 66 11.90 18.08 -23.61
C GLU A 66 10.71 17.12 -23.76
N LEU A 67 10.98 15.82 -23.70
CA LEU A 67 9.93 14.79 -23.81
C LEU A 67 9.02 14.77 -22.58
N ALA A 68 9.58 14.94 -21.38
CA ALA A 68 8.78 15.02 -20.16
C ALA A 68 7.79 16.18 -20.20
N PHE A 69 8.23 17.36 -20.64
CA PHE A 69 7.35 18.51 -20.78
C PHE A 69 6.33 18.31 -21.91
N GLU A 70 6.72 17.75 -23.06
CA GLU A 70 5.77 17.43 -24.13
C GLU A 70 4.68 16.45 -23.68
N GLU A 71 5.03 15.42 -22.91
CA GLU A 71 4.07 14.46 -22.36
C GLU A 71 3.15 15.11 -21.33
N LEU A 72 3.68 15.89 -20.40
CA LEU A 72 2.90 16.63 -19.40
C LEU A 72 1.95 17.66 -20.04
N GLU A 73 2.39 18.31 -21.13
CA GLU A 73 1.55 19.21 -21.92
C GLU A 73 0.44 18.49 -22.69
N LYS A 74 0.72 17.29 -23.22
CA LYS A 74 -0.25 16.45 -23.94
C LYS A 74 -1.27 15.81 -23.01
N GLU A 75 -0.85 15.44 -21.79
CA GLU A 75 -1.73 14.87 -20.75
C GLU A 75 -2.65 15.91 -20.10
N LYS A 76 -2.48 17.19 -20.41
CA LYS A 76 -3.46 18.28 -20.21
C LYS A 76 -4.17 18.29 -18.84
N ASP A 77 -3.40 18.63 -17.80
CA ASP A 77 -3.87 19.42 -16.64
C ASP A 77 -2.71 20.20 -15.96
N PHE A 78 -1.48 20.05 -16.43
CA PHE A 78 -0.28 20.45 -15.67
C PHE A 78 0.02 21.95 -15.66
N LEU A 79 -0.50 22.69 -16.65
CA LEU A 79 0.08 23.99 -17.03
C LEU A 79 -0.94 25.12 -17.24
N GLN A 80 -2.23 24.88 -17.01
CA GLN A 80 -3.27 25.94 -16.99
C GLN A 80 -3.12 26.91 -15.80
N VAL A 81 -2.11 26.74 -14.93
CA VAL A 81 -1.88 27.58 -13.77
C VAL A 81 -1.13 28.88 -14.10
N ILE A 82 -0.43 29.00 -15.23
CA ILE A 82 0.23 30.26 -15.59
C ILE A 82 -0.47 30.92 -16.77
N VAL A 83 -1.33 31.89 -16.43
CA VAL A 83 -1.89 32.83 -17.38
C VAL A 83 -0.72 33.55 -18.06
N LYS A 84 -0.77 33.64 -19.39
CA LYS A 84 0.15 34.49 -20.16
C LYS A 84 -0.15 35.95 -19.79
N ASP A 85 0.47 36.45 -18.74
CA ASP A 85 0.39 37.86 -18.38
C ASP A 85 1.14 38.69 -19.42
N LYS A 86 0.42 39.10 -20.47
CA LYS A 86 0.79 40.25 -21.30
C LYS A 86 -0.22 41.37 -21.04
N PRO A 87 0.00 42.23 -20.04
CA PRO A 87 -0.85 43.39 -19.81
C PRO A 87 -0.73 44.47 -20.90
N GLU A 88 0.21 44.36 -21.84
CA GLU A 88 0.56 45.50 -22.72
C GLU A 88 -0.26 45.64 -24.01
N GLN A 89 -1.16 44.72 -24.35
CA GLN A 89 -2.00 44.87 -25.55
C GLN A 89 -3.39 44.25 -25.35
N LEU A 90 -4.24 44.88 -24.54
CA LEU A 90 -5.68 44.62 -24.58
C LEU A 90 -6.36 45.78 -25.34
N PRO A 91 -7.23 45.50 -26.33
CA PRO A 91 -8.05 46.53 -26.94
C PRO A 91 -8.90 47.20 -25.85
N ALA A 92 -9.09 48.52 -25.93
CA ALA A 92 -9.91 49.30 -25.01
C ALA A 92 -11.43 49.03 -25.16
N ASP A 93 -11.81 47.78 -25.47
CA ASP A 93 -13.18 47.37 -25.69
C ASP A 93 -13.75 46.77 -24.40
N GLN A 94 -14.68 47.48 -23.76
CA GLN A 94 -15.22 47.15 -22.43
C GLN A 94 -15.89 45.76 -22.39
N GLN A 95 -16.34 45.24 -23.53
CA GLN A 95 -16.91 43.89 -23.62
C GLN A 95 -15.84 42.81 -23.51
N ILE A 96 -14.64 43.05 -24.06
CA ILE A 96 -13.50 42.12 -23.98
C ILE A 96 -12.99 42.06 -22.54
N SER A 97 -12.93 43.19 -21.83
CA SER A 97 -12.54 43.22 -20.42
C SER A 97 -13.52 42.44 -19.51
N LYS A 98 -14.83 42.48 -19.79
CA LYS A 98 -15.81 41.67 -19.05
C LYS A 98 -15.64 40.18 -19.28
N LEU A 99 -15.49 39.78 -20.54
CA LEU A 99 -15.26 38.39 -20.91
C LEU A 99 -13.98 37.84 -20.27
N PHE A 100 -12.93 38.67 -20.19
CA PHE A 100 -11.67 38.30 -19.55
C PHE A 100 -11.82 38.12 -18.04
N ASN A 101 -12.59 38.99 -17.38
CA ASN A 101 -12.88 38.86 -15.95
C ASN A 101 -13.74 37.62 -15.64
N GLU A 102 -14.74 37.33 -16.47
CA GLU A 102 -15.56 36.11 -16.36
C GLU A 102 -14.69 34.85 -16.54
N LEU A 103 -13.86 34.81 -17.58
CA LEU A 103 -12.92 33.71 -17.81
C LEU A 103 -11.94 33.54 -16.65
N HIS A 104 -11.43 34.64 -16.09
CA HIS A 104 -10.53 34.59 -14.94
C HIS A 104 -11.24 34.06 -13.68
N SER A 105 -12.50 34.44 -13.47
CA SER A 105 -13.33 33.90 -12.39
C SER A 105 -13.58 32.40 -12.55
N GLU A 106 -13.91 31.95 -13.76
CA GLU A 106 -14.17 30.54 -14.07
C GLU A 106 -12.89 29.70 -13.93
N ILE A 107 -11.74 30.22 -14.39
CA ILE A 107 -10.42 29.60 -14.16
C ILE A 107 -10.12 29.49 -12.67
N ASN A 108 -10.42 30.51 -11.86
CA ASN A 108 -10.20 30.44 -10.42
C ASN A 108 -11.12 29.42 -9.74
N GLN A 109 -12.38 29.34 -10.15
CA GLN A 109 -13.30 28.31 -9.65
C GLN A 109 -12.81 26.91 -10.01
N MET A 110 -12.38 26.69 -11.25
CA MET A 110 -11.80 25.41 -11.68
C MET A 110 -10.54 25.05 -10.88
N ARG A 111 -9.74 26.03 -10.47
CA ARG A 111 -8.57 25.81 -9.60
C ARG A 111 -8.97 25.37 -8.19
N GLU A 112 -9.99 25.99 -7.61
CA GLU A 112 -10.53 25.59 -6.30
C GLU A 112 -11.10 24.16 -6.36
N GLU A 113 -11.85 23.84 -7.41
CA GLU A 113 -12.38 22.50 -7.65
C GLU A 113 -11.24 21.48 -7.82
N ARG A 114 -10.19 21.82 -8.56
CA ARG A 114 -9.02 20.95 -8.73
C ARG A 114 -8.25 20.73 -7.42
N GLN A 115 -8.10 21.77 -6.60
CA GLN A 115 -7.47 21.65 -5.28
C GLN A 115 -8.27 20.71 -4.36
N MET A 116 -9.61 20.84 -4.38
CA MET A 116 -10.50 19.93 -3.65
C MET A 116 -10.35 18.49 -4.15
N LEU A 117 -10.33 18.28 -5.47
CA LEU A 117 -10.14 16.97 -6.07
C LEU A 117 -8.78 16.36 -5.68
N GLY A 118 -7.71 17.15 -5.65
CA GLY A 118 -6.39 16.69 -5.19
C GLY A 118 -6.40 16.22 -3.72
N GLN A 119 -7.11 16.94 -2.85
CA GLN A 119 -7.33 16.52 -1.46
C GLN A 119 -8.15 15.23 -1.37
N MET A 120 -9.19 15.09 -2.19
CA MET A 120 -10.01 13.87 -2.24
C MET A 120 -9.19 12.66 -2.73
N VAL A 121 -8.36 12.83 -3.77
CA VAL A 121 -7.47 11.77 -4.27
C VAL A 121 -6.48 11.33 -3.19
N SER A 122 -5.90 12.28 -2.46
CA SER A 122 -5.01 11.99 -1.33
C SER A 122 -5.72 11.17 -0.24
N GLN A 123 -6.97 11.52 0.10
CA GLN A 123 -7.79 10.75 1.04
C GLN A 123 -8.09 9.34 0.53
N VAL A 124 -8.40 9.18 -0.77
CA VAL A 124 -8.63 7.86 -1.38
C VAL A 124 -7.37 7.00 -1.31
N HIS A 125 -6.18 7.56 -1.57
CA HIS A 125 -4.93 6.83 -1.43
C HIS A 125 -4.65 6.39 0.01
N GLN A 126 -4.91 7.26 0.99
CA GLN A 126 -4.81 6.89 2.41
C GLN A 126 -5.76 5.73 2.75
N GLN A 127 -7.02 5.81 2.32
CA GLN A 127 -8.00 4.73 2.51
C GLN A 127 -7.57 3.43 1.82
N GLN A 128 -6.95 3.50 0.64
CA GLN A 128 -6.44 2.34 -0.07
C GLN A 128 -5.29 1.65 0.68
N GLU A 129 -4.36 2.42 1.26
CA GLU A 129 -3.28 1.87 2.09
C GLU A 129 -3.81 1.27 3.41
N GLU A 130 -4.78 1.92 4.05
CA GLU A 130 -5.44 1.36 5.23
C GLU A 130 -6.16 0.04 4.92
N LEU A 131 -6.88 -0.03 3.79
CA LEU A 131 -7.52 -1.26 3.33
C LEU A 131 -6.51 -2.37 3.06
N LYS A 132 -5.38 -2.05 2.43
CA LYS A 132 -4.30 -3.00 2.18
C LYS A 132 -3.68 -3.51 3.48
N ALA A 133 -3.47 -2.64 4.46
CA ALA A 133 -2.99 -3.03 5.78
C ALA A 133 -3.99 -3.95 6.50
N LEU A 134 -5.29 -3.64 6.42
CA LEU A 134 -6.35 -4.50 6.97
C LEU A 134 -6.41 -5.86 6.28
N HIS A 135 -6.29 -5.89 4.95
CA HIS A 135 -6.22 -7.13 4.17
C HIS A 135 -5.07 -8.02 4.64
N ASN A 136 -3.86 -7.46 4.73
CA ASN A 136 -2.68 -8.20 5.20
C ASN A 136 -2.85 -8.74 6.61
N LYS A 137 -3.48 -7.97 7.51
CA LYS A 137 -3.77 -8.42 8.88
C LYS A 137 -4.77 -9.57 8.90
N LEU A 138 -5.81 -9.50 8.07
CA LEU A 138 -6.82 -10.55 7.97
C LEU A 138 -6.23 -11.83 7.38
N GLU A 139 -5.38 -11.71 6.37
CA GLU A 139 -4.69 -12.84 5.76
C GLU A 139 -3.73 -13.52 6.74
N ALA A 140 -2.95 -12.76 7.50
CA ALA A 140 -2.10 -13.29 8.57
C ALA A 140 -2.92 -14.04 9.64
N GLN A 141 -4.10 -13.50 10.00
CA GLN A 141 -4.99 -14.13 10.98
C GLN A 141 -5.62 -15.42 10.44
N ILE A 142 -6.01 -15.45 9.16
CA ILE A 142 -6.48 -16.68 8.48
C ILE A 142 -5.38 -17.73 8.47
N GLN A 143 -4.14 -17.36 8.12
CA GLN A 143 -3.01 -18.28 8.09
C GLN A 143 -2.69 -18.86 9.47
N SER A 144 -2.72 -18.01 10.51
CA SER A 144 -2.55 -18.44 11.91
C SER A 144 -3.66 -19.42 12.35
N ASN A 145 -4.91 -19.13 11.98
CA ASN A 145 -6.04 -20.00 12.30
C ASN A 145 -5.95 -21.34 11.55
N SER A 146 -5.58 -21.33 10.27
CA SER A 146 -5.38 -22.54 9.47
C SER A 146 -4.30 -23.42 10.11
N SER A 147 -3.15 -22.83 10.46
CA SER A 147 -2.06 -23.55 11.12
C SER A 147 -2.49 -24.15 12.47
N SER A 148 -3.33 -23.42 13.22
CA SER A 148 -3.87 -23.91 14.49
C SER A 148 -4.85 -25.07 14.28
N LEU A 149 -5.69 -25.01 13.24
CA LEU A 149 -6.60 -26.10 12.88
C LEU A 149 -5.86 -27.35 12.41
N ASP A 150 -4.79 -27.19 11.64
CA ASP A 150 -3.93 -28.29 11.22
C ASP A 150 -3.26 -28.96 12.43
N ALA A 151 -2.74 -28.16 13.36
CA ALA A 151 -2.15 -28.66 14.60
C ALA A 151 -3.18 -29.40 15.48
N LEU A 152 -4.41 -28.89 15.58
CA LEU A 152 -5.50 -29.56 16.30
C LEU A 152 -5.89 -30.88 15.62
N THR A 153 -5.93 -30.90 14.29
CA THR A 153 -6.26 -32.09 13.51
C THR A 153 -5.20 -33.17 13.69
N GLU A 154 -3.90 -32.80 13.65
CA GLU A 154 -2.81 -33.76 13.87
C GLU A 154 -2.78 -34.25 15.33
N ALA A 155 -3.04 -33.36 16.29
CA ALA A 155 -3.16 -33.75 17.70
C ALA A 155 -4.32 -34.74 17.92
N GLN A 156 -5.48 -34.50 17.29
CA GLN A 156 -6.63 -35.40 17.36
C GLN A 156 -6.32 -36.76 16.71
N LYS A 157 -5.62 -36.76 15.58
CA LYS A 157 -5.18 -37.99 14.90
C LYS A 157 -4.25 -38.79 15.80
N HIS A 158 -3.22 -38.17 16.38
CA HIS A 158 -2.32 -38.82 17.32
C HIS A 158 -3.05 -39.37 18.56
N GLN A 159 -4.01 -38.61 19.10
CA GLN A 159 -4.83 -39.08 20.21
C GLN A 159 -5.65 -40.32 19.82
N THR A 160 -6.23 -40.32 18.62
CA THR A 160 -7.03 -41.45 18.11
C THR A 160 -6.15 -42.69 17.90
N GLU A 161 -4.94 -42.52 17.36
CA GLU A 161 -3.94 -43.59 17.21
C GLU A 161 -3.54 -44.17 18.57
N GLN A 162 -3.24 -43.31 19.56
CA GLN A 162 -2.89 -43.73 20.92
C GLN A 162 -4.03 -44.48 21.61
N LEU A 163 -5.27 -44.03 21.45
CA LEU A 163 -6.45 -44.74 21.97
C LEU A 163 -6.59 -46.12 21.31
N GLY A 164 -6.39 -46.21 19.99
CA GLY A 164 -6.39 -47.47 19.26
C GLY A 164 -5.29 -48.44 19.74
N HIS A 165 -4.09 -47.94 20.01
CA HIS A 165 -3.01 -48.74 20.61
C HIS A 165 -3.35 -49.23 22.01
N THR A 166 -3.90 -48.35 22.85
CA THR A 166 -4.31 -48.69 24.22
C THR A 166 -5.40 -49.75 24.22
N GLN A 167 -6.40 -49.60 23.34
CA GLN A 167 -7.48 -50.58 23.19
C GLN A 167 -6.95 -51.96 22.79
N LYS A 168 -6.08 -52.02 21.76
CA LYS A 168 -5.42 -53.28 21.36
C LYS A 168 -4.64 -53.91 22.50
N HIS A 169 -3.94 -53.11 23.31
CA HIS A 169 -3.19 -53.60 24.45
C HIS A 169 -4.10 -54.20 25.53
N ILE A 170 -5.20 -53.52 25.86
CA ILE A 170 -6.21 -54.02 26.81
C ILE A 170 -6.82 -55.34 26.30
N GLU A 171 -7.20 -55.41 25.03
CA GLU A 171 -7.75 -56.62 24.42
C GLU A 171 -6.77 -57.81 24.51
N SER A 172 -5.48 -57.57 24.24
CA SER A 172 -4.42 -58.58 24.39
C SER A 172 -4.30 -59.06 25.84
N GLN A 173 -4.25 -58.14 26.81
CA GLN A 173 -4.19 -58.52 28.23
C GLN A 173 -5.42 -59.31 28.68
N ILE A 174 -6.62 -58.95 28.22
CA ILE A 174 -7.84 -59.68 28.54
C ILE A 174 -7.77 -61.11 27.97
N GLN A 175 -7.26 -61.28 26.74
CA GLN A 175 -7.08 -62.61 26.15
C GLN A 175 -6.07 -63.46 26.92
N GLU A 176 -4.93 -62.87 27.30
CA GLU A 176 -3.92 -63.55 28.12
C GLU A 176 -4.48 -63.98 29.48
N GLN A 177 -5.21 -63.10 30.17
CA GLN A 177 -5.86 -63.45 31.44
C GLN A 177 -6.90 -64.56 31.28
N LYS A 178 -7.71 -64.53 30.21
CA LYS A 178 -8.66 -65.62 29.91
C LYS A 178 -7.93 -66.95 29.66
N ALA A 179 -6.83 -66.93 28.92
CA ALA A 179 -6.03 -68.12 28.66
C ALA A 179 -5.41 -68.69 29.95
N LEU A 180 -4.90 -67.82 30.83
CA LEU A 180 -4.39 -68.20 32.14
C LEU A 180 -5.49 -68.80 33.02
N ALA A 181 -6.67 -68.16 33.09
CA ALA A 181 -7.81 -68.66 33.85
C ALA A 181 -8.26 -70.06 33.38
N HIS A 182 -8.37 -70.28 32.07
CA HIS A 182 -8.65 -71.61 31.51
C HIS A 182 -7.58 -72.66 31.84
N THR A 183 -6.31 -72.26 31.87
CA THR A 183 -5.21 -73.15 32.22
C THR A 183 -5.27 -73.56 33.69
N ILE A 184 -5.56 -72.62 34.58
CA ILE A 184 -5.77 -72.87 36.01
C ILE A 184 -6.96 -73.82 36.21
N GLU A 185 -8.11 -73.52 35.63
CA GLU A 185 -9.33 -74.35 35.74
C GLU A 185 -9.08 -75.79 35.24
N ARG A 186 -8.33 -75.94 34.15
CA ARG A 186 -7.97 -77.25 33.61
C ARG A 186 -7.04 -78.03 34.54
N ASN A 187 -6.07 -77.35 35.15
CA ASN A 187 -5.13 -77.96 36.09
C ASN A 187 -5.83 -78.34 37.41
N GLU A 188 -6.77 -77.53 37.90
CA GLU A 188 -7.61 -77.88 39.05
C GLU A 188 -8.48 -79.10 38.77
N LYS A 189 -9.15 -79.16 37.62
CA LYS A 189 -9.94 -80.34 37.21
C LYS A 189 -9.08 -81.60 37.11
N LYS A 190 -7.86 -81.52 36.56
CA LYS A 190 -6.91 -82.64 36.53
C LYS A 190 -6.50 -83.07 37.94
N GLY A 191 -6.11 -82.13 38.80
CA GLY A 191 -5.71 -82.42 40.18
C GLY A 191 -6.87 -82.93 41.05
N PHE A 192 -8.10 -82.57 40.73
CA PHE A 192 -9.31 -83.11 41.36
C PHE A 192 -9.57 -84.55 40.92
N LEU A 193 -9.54 -84.83 39.61
CA LEU A 193 -9.72 -86.18 39.08
C LEU A 193 -8.64 -87.15 39.57
N GLN A 194 -7.39 -86.69 39.67
CA GLN A 194 -6.30 -87.50 40.20
C GLN A 194 -6.49 -87.83 41.69
N ARG A 195 -7.11 -86.94 42.47
CA ARG A 195 -7.47 -87.21 43.87
C ARG A 195 -8.65 -88.17 44.02
N LEU A 196 -9.55 -88.23 43.06
CA LEU A 196 -10.73 -89.10 43.10
C LEU A 196 -10.48 -90.52 42.56
N PHE A 197 -9.58 -90.67 41.59
CA PHE A 197 -9.41 -91.93 40.84
C PHE A 197 -7.96 -92.45 40.77
N GLY A 198 -7.00 -91.74 41.35
CA GLY A 198 -5.57 -92.05 41.28
C GLY A 198 -5.00 -92.66 42.56
N GLY A 199 -5.73 -93.58 43.19
CA GLY A 199 -5.27 -94.42 44.31
C GLY A 199 -5.17 -95.88 43.91
#